data_AF-A0A4D4M1V2-F1
#
_entry.id   AF-A0A4D4M1V2-F1
#
_cell.length_a   1.000
_cell.length_b   1.000
_cell.length_c   1.000
_cell.angle_alpha   90.00
_cell.angle_beta   90.00
_cell.angle_gamma   90.00
#
_symmetry.space_group_name_H-M   'P 1'
#
loop_
_entity.id
_entity.type
_entity.pdbx_description
1 polymer ?
#
loop_
_entity_poly.entity_id
_entity_poly.type
_entity_poly.pdbx_seq_one_letter_code
_entity_poly.pdbx_strand_id
1 'polypeptide(L)'
;MSTAAAPARQLDPDSVSELRQATEHIHAEFGTSATTPALLKRIATTANAFGDGLRHHCRPVDTDDGLFVLRGLDIDDAAAGPTPDSWATAGDSGAAHDITLLLLATVMGNPIAWEGQQDGRFVHNIVPSPGHETEQTGASSTVLLSPHTEDAFHPGRAHLLMLGCMRNHDDIATTAASVRKTRLSERDVRTLTRPVLPILPDDAYAEAQGYAEEPPPVPALFASEDGITLRFDPAYTPSTRRTTPTGARTGGSGKNWPVSPSRSASLPVRSWSSTTTWSSTAVFPSRPATTAPTGGSSAPPSAFPGAAPAP
;
A
#
# COMPACT_ATOMS: atom_id res chain seq x y z
N MET A 1 7.37 -21.70 -2.23
CA MET A 1 7.65 -20.87 -1.04
C MET A 1 7.15 -21.65 0.18
N SER A 2 7.91 -21.66 1.28
CA SER A 2 7.43 -22.26 2.53
C SER A 2 6.35 -21.35 3.12
N THR A 3 5.15 -21.87 3.36
CA THR A 3 4.08 -21.16 4.07
C THR A 3 4.41 -21.15 5.56
N ALA A 4 5.13 -20.13 6.02
CA ALA A 4 5.19 -19.85 7.46
C ALA A 4 3.87 -19.21 7.88
N ALA A 5 3.36 -19.57 9.06
CA ALA A 5 2.19 -18.88 9.62
C ALA A 5 2.55 -17.41 9.86
N ALA A 6 1.74 -16.50 9.33
CA ALA A 6 1.93 -15.07 9.57
C ALA A 6 1.73 -14.77 11.07
N PRO A 7 2.58 -13.93 11.69
CA PRO A 7 2.36 -13.47 13.06
C PRO A 7 0.96 -12.87 13.18
N ALA A 8 0.18 -13.29 14.17
CA ALA A 8 -1.20 -12.86 14.32
C ALA A 8 -1.43 -12.19 15.69
N ARG A 9 -2.27 -11.16 15.69
CA ARG A 9 -2.79 -10.51 16.89
C ARG A 9 -4.31 -10.64 16.87
N GLN A 10 -4.88 -11.19 17.94
CA GLN A 10 -6.32 -11.32 18.09
C GLN A 10 -6.84 -10.11 18.88
N LEU A 11 -7.78 -9.36 18.32
CA LEU A 11 -8.50 -8.33 19.06
C LEU A 11 -9.33 -8.99 20.17
N ASP A 12 -9.28 -8.43 21.36
CA ASP A 12 -10.17 -8.81 22.45
C ASP A 12 -11.62 -8.33 22.20
N PRO A 13 -12.63 -8.95 22.84
CA PRO A 13 -14.02 -8.61 22.61
C PRO A 13 -14.39 -7.14 22.91
N ASP A 14 -13.72 -6.52 23.87
CA ASP A 14 -14.01 -5.12 24.24
C ASP A 14 -13.49 -4.19 23.13
N SER A 15 -12.26 -4.42 22.64
CA SER A 15 -11.70 -3.71 21.48
C SER A 15 -12.55 -3.87 20.21
N VAL A 16 -13.07 -5.08 19.95
CA VAL A 16 -13.98 -5.33 18.81
C VAL A 16 -15.28 -4.55 18.98
N SER A 17 -15.88 -4.57 20.18
CA SER A 17 -17.11 -3.84 20.46
C SER A 17 -16.91 -2.32 20.37
N GLU A 18 -15.81 -1.80 20.90
CA GLU A 18 -15.44 -0.39 20.86
C GLU A 18 -15.29 0.10 19.40
N LEU A 19 -14.54 -0.63 18.58
CA LEU A 19 -14.33 -0.31 17.17
C LEU A 19 -15.65 -0.39 16.37
N ARG A 20 -16.44 -1.45 16.56
CA ARG A 20 -17.74 -1.61 15.88
C ARG A 20 -18.69 -0.46 16.22
N GLN A 21 -18.82 -0.11 17.50
CA GLN A 21 -19.67 1.01 17.91
C GLN A 21 -19.20 2.32 17.29
N ALA A 22 -17.88 2.60 17.29
CA ALA A 22 -17.34 3.79 16.65
C ALA A 22 -17.68 3.85 15.15
N THR A 23 -17.49 2.75 14.44
CA THR A 23 -17.85 2.62 13.03
C THR A 23 -19.34 2.86 12.80
N GLU A 24 -20.22 2.21 13.56
CA GLU A 24 -21.68 2.36 13.42
C GLU A 24 -22.12 3.80 13.65
N HIS A 25 -21.57 4.49 14.66
CA HIS A 25 -21.90 5.89 14.94
C HIS A 25 -21.44 6.83 13.83
N ILE A 26 -20.19 6.69 13.35
CA ILE A 26 -19.67 7.53 12.26
C ILE A 26 -20.45 7.24 10.97
N HIS A 27 -20.70 5.96 10.67
CA HIS A 27 -21.46 5.58 9.47
C HIS A 27 -22.90 6.10 9.52
N ALA A 28 -23.57 6.06 10.68
CA ALA A 28 -24.90 6.65 10.84
C ALA A 28 -24.89 8.19 10.73
N GLU A 29 -23.81 8.85 11.15
CA GLU A 29 -23.66 10.30 11.10
C GLU A 29 -23.39 10.82 9.67
N PHE A 30 -22.56 10.11 8.90
CA PHE A 30 -22.10 10.57 7.59
C PHE A 30 -22.75 9.84 6.40
N GLY A 31 -23.13 8.58 6.56
CA GLY A 31 -23.76 7.76 5.52
C GLY A 31 -22.86 7.35 4.34
N THR A 32 -21.58 7.70 4.37
CA THR A 32 -20.60 7.46 3.29
C THR A 32 -19.19 7.29 3.86
N SER A 33 -18.30 6.62 3.12
CA SER A 33 -16.86 6.61 3.40
C SER A 33 -16.07 7.67 2.62
N ALA A 34 -16.74 8.52 1.83
CA ALA A 34 -16.11 9.63 1.14
C ALA A 34 -15.43 10.58 2.15
N THR A 35 -14.12 10.66 2.10
CA THR A 35 -13.26 11.30 3.10
C THR A 35 -13.27 12.83 3.02
N THR A 36 -14.41 13.42 3.34
CA THR A 36 -14.51 14.87 3.55
C THR A 36 -13.68 15.31 4.76
N PRO A 37 -13.23 16.58 4.84
CA PRO A 37 -12.51 17.09 6.01
C PRO A 37 -13.25 16.89 7.33
N ALA A 38 -14.59 16.95 7.31
CA ALA A 38 -15.42 16.71 8.49
C ALA A 38 -15.36 15.25 8.96
N LEU A 39 -15.45 14.30 8.02
CA LEU A 39 -15.36 12.87 8.32
C LEU A 39 -13.96 12.51 8.84
N LEU A 40 -12.90 13.01 8.19
CA LEU A 40 -11.51 12.78 8.65
C LEU A 40 -11.27 13.32 10.06
N LYS A 41 -11.76 14.53 10.35
CA LYS A 41 -11.70 15.10 11.71
C LYS A 41 -12.47 14.25 12.73
N ARG A 42 -13.63 13.70 12.34
CA ARG A 42 -14.41 12.81 13.20
C ARG A 42 -13.67 11.50 13.49
N ILE A 43 -13.08 10.89 12.48
CA ILE A 43 -12.24 9.70 12.59
C ILE A 43 -11.07 9.97 13.53
N ALA A 44 -10.31 11.05 13.32
CA ALA A 44 -9.19 11.41 14.16
C ALA A 44 -9.59 11.64 15.63
N THR A 45 -10.69 12.36 15.86
CA THR A 45 -11.21 12.59 17.22
C THR A 45 -11.59 11.28 17.90
N THR A 46 -12.24 10.37 17.17
CA THR A 46 -12.70 9.08 17.69
C THR A 46 -11.53 8.14 17.94
N ALA A 47 -10.58 8.05 17.00
CA ALA A 47 -9.37 7.25 17.13
C ALA A 47 -8.49 7.68 18.32
N ASN A 48 -8.44 8.98 18.62
CA ASN A 48 -7.74 9.52 19.79
C ASN A 48 -8.41 9.18 21.12
N ALA A 49 -9.70 8.83 21.11
CA ALA A 49 -10.44 8.47 22.32
C ALA A 49 -10.42 6.96 22.64
N PHE A 50 -9.95 6.12 21.72
CA PHE A 50 -9.92 4.66 21.93
C PHE A 50 -9.03 4.25 23.12
N GLY A 51 -9.46 3.19 23.80
CA GLY A 51 -8.82 2.62 24.98
C GLY A 51 -7.48 1.93 24.73
N ASP A 52 -6.78 1.61 25.82
CA ASP A 52 -5.44 1.01 25.79
C ASP A 52 -5.42 -0.40 25.19
N GLY A 53 -6.53 -1.15 25.28
CA GLY A 53 -6.67 -2.49 24.69
C GLY A 53 -6.47 -2.45 23.16
N LEU A 54 -7.28 -1.63 22.47
CA LEU A 54 -7.18 -1.48 21.02
C LEU A 54 -5.80 -0.94 20.62
N ARG A 55 -5.27 0.05 21.34
CA ARG A 55 -3.92 0.59 21.09
C ARG A 55 -2.83 -0.46 21.26
N HIS A 56 -2.94 -1.34 22.26
CA HIS A 56 -2.00 -2.42 22.47
C HIS A 56 -1.97 -3.40 21.28
N HIS A 57 -3.14 -3.74 20.72
CA HIS A 57 -3.24 -4.59 19.54
C HIS A 57 -2.71 -3.89 18.28
N CYS A 58 -2.92 -2.57 18.16
CA CYS A 58 -2.49 -1.72 17.06
C CYS A 58 -1.07 -1.15 17.19
N ARG A 59 -0.28 -1.58 18.18
CA ARG A 59 1.12 -1.15 18.32
C ARG A 59 1.93 -1.43 17.04
N PRO A 60 3.06 -0.75 16.80
CA PRO A 60 3.90 -0.99 15.64
C PRO A 60 4.27 -2.46 15.42
N VAL A 61 4.61 -2.81 14.17
CA VAL A 61 5.08 -4.15 13.81
C VAL A 61 6.37 -4.46 14.56
N ASP A 62 6.36 -5.54 15.34
CA ASP A 62 7.46 -5.99 16.21
C ASP A 62 8.05 -7.34 15.77
N THR A 63 7.84 -7.72 14.50
CA THR A 63 8.19 -9.03 13.96
C THR A 63 9.26 -8.94 12.86
N ASP A 64 10.09 -9.97 12.73
CA ASP A 64 11.05 -10.08 11.62
C ASP A 64 10.36 -10.25 10.25
N ASP A 65 9.09 -10.65 10.23
CA ASP A 65 8.27 -10.74 9.02
C ASP A 65 7.96 -9.36 8.42
N GLY A 66 8.09 -8.28 9.20
CA GLY A 66 7.70 -6.94 8.74
C GLY A 66 6.18 -6.77 8.59
N LEU A 67 5.39 -7.70 9.15
CA LEU A 67 3.93 -7.66 9.15
C LEU A 67 3.33 -8.41 10.35
N PHE A 68 2.04 -8.18 10.58
CA PHE A 68 1.19 -9.06 11.38
C PHE A 68 -0.24 -9.08 10.80
N VAL A 69 -1.02 -10.11 11.13
CA VAL A 69 -2.44 -10.21 10.81
C VAL A 69 -3.25 -9.84 12.05
N LEU A 70 -4.06 -8.79 11.96
CA LEU A 70 -5.04 -8.45 12.99
C LEU A 70 -6.33 -9.24 12.75
N ARG A 71 -6.79 -9.99 13.75
CA ARG A 71 -7.98 -10.85 13.67
C ARG A 71 -9.07 -10.39 14.64
N GLY A 72 -10.30 -10.79 14.37
CA GLY A 72 -11.48 -10.49 15.21
C GLY A 72 -12.45 -9.46 14.62
N LEU A 73 -12.22 -9.01 13.38
CA LEU A 73 -13.19 -8.22 12.65
C LEU A 73 -14.10 -9.18 11.88
N ASP A 74 -15.39 -9.18 12.24
CA ASP A 74 -16.40 -9.98 11.55
C ASP A 74 -16.99 -9.19 10.40
N ILE A 75 -17.16 -9.86 9.26
CA ILE A 75 -17.78 -9.29 8.06
C ILE A 75 -19.01 -10.12 7.74
N ASP A 76 -20.16 -9.45 7.69
CA ASP A 76 -21.38 -10.05 7.18
C ASP A 76 -21.34 -10.00 5.64
N ASP A 77 -20.84 -11.09 5.05
CA ASP A 77 -20.70 -11.22 3.59
C ASP A 77 -22.05 -11.11 2.86
N ALA A 78 -23.14 -11.55 3.49
CA ALA A 78 -24.47 -11.44 2.91
C ALA A 78 -24.96 -9.99 2.89
N ALA A 79 -24.74 -9.25 3.98
CA ALA A 79 -25.06 -7.82 4.05
C ALA A 79 -24.16 -6.97 3.14
N ALA A 80 -22.90 -7.37 2.94
CA ALA A 80 -21.96 -6.68 2.06
C ALA A 80 -22.34 -6.75 0.56
N GLY A 81 -23.24 -7.66 0.17
CA GLY A 81 -23.73 -7.77 -1.21
C GLY A 81 -22.66 -8.27 -2.19
N PRO A 82 -22.87 -8.16 -3.51
CA PRO A 82 -21.91 -8.66 -4.51
C PRO A 82 -20.61 -7.85 -4.52
N THR A 83 -19.54 -8.45 -5.05
CA THR A 83 -18.30 -7.72 -5.35
C THR A 83 -18.56 -6.73 -6.48
N PRO A 84 -18.17 -5.46 -6.34
CA PRO A 84 -18.26 -4.49 -7.44
C PRO A 84 -17.35 -4.89 -8.62
N ASP A 85 -17.81 -4.64 -9.85
CA ASP A 85 -17.02 -4.91 -11.06
C ASP A 85 -15.74 -4.06 -11.18
N SER A 86 -15.67 -2.93 -10.46
CA SER A 86 -14.50 -2.07 -10.38
C SER A 86 -14.55 -1.19 -9.13
N TRP A 87 -13.42 -0.57 -8.77
CA TRP A 87 -13.38 0.43 -7.69
C TRP A 87 -14.31 1.62 -7.95
N ALA A 88 -14.51 1.99 -9.22
CA ALA A 88 -15.35 3.12 -9.62
C ALA A 88 -16.84 2.84 -9.39
N THR A 89 -17.26 1.57 -9.50
CA THR A 89 -18.65 1.14 -9.28
C THR A 89 -18.92 0.71 -7.83
N ALA A 90 -17.90 0.65 -6.98
CA ALA A 90 -18.05 0.23 -5.58
C ALA A 90 -18.94 1.15 -4.73
N GLY A 91 -18.96 2.46 -5.05
CA GLY A 91 -19.72 3.45 -4.28
C GLY A 91 -19.47 3.34 -2.77
N ASP A 92 -20.54 3.37 -1.98
CA ASP A 92 -20.51 3.21 -0.52
C ASP A 92 -20.80 1.78 -0.03
N SER A 93 -20.74 0.77 -0.91
CA SER A 93 -21.05 -0.64 -0.52
C SER A 93 -20.16 -1.17 0.61
N GLY A 94 -18.93 -0.64 0.73
CA GLY A 94 -17.98 -0.95 1.79
C GLY A 94 -17.87 0.09 2.90
N ALA A 95 -18.74 1.11 2.96
CA ALA A 95 -18.47 2.32 3.73
C ALA A 95 -18.17 2.10 5.23
N ALA A 96 -18.91 1.20 5.89
CA ALA A 96 -18.63 0.83 7.29
C ALA A 96 -17.26 0.17 7.47
N HIS A 97 -16.83 -0.65 6.51
CA HIS A 97 -15.51 -1.30 6.54
C HIS A 97 -14.40 -0.29 6.25
N ASP A 98 -14.61 0.63 5.31
CA ASP A 98 -13.67 1.71 5.02
C ASP A 98 -13.47 2.60 6.27
N ILE A 99 -14.56 2.95 6.97
CA ILE A 99 -14.48 3.70 8.24
C ILE A 99 -13.71 2.91 9.29
N THR A 100 -13.96 1.61 9.41
CA THR A 100 -13.24 0.73 10.33
C THR A 100 -11.74 0.70 10.02
N LEU A 101 -11.38 0.60 8.74
CA LEU A 101 -10.00 0.59 8.28
C LEU A 101 -9.30 1.94 8.55
N LEU A 102 -9.99 3.06 8.31
CA LEU A 102 -9.46 4.39 8.61
C LEU A 102 -9.29 4.63 10.11
N LEU A 103 -10.21 4.16 10.94
CA LEU A 103 -10.07 4.23 12.40
C LEU A 103 -8.81 3.47 12.85
N LEU A 104 -8.62 2.24 12.38
CA LEU A 104 -7.43 1.43 12.67
C LEU A 104 -6.15 2.09 12.15
N ALA A 105 -6.16 2.57 10.91
CA ALA A 105 -5.03 3.28 10.31
C ALA A 105 -4.65 4.53 11.11
N THR A 106 -5.64 5.26 11.63
CA THR A 106 -5.42 6.45 12.46
C THR A 106 -4.91 6.10 13.86
N VAL A 107 -5.27 4.94 14.41
CA VAL A 107 -4.66 4.42 15.65
C VAL A 107 -3.19 4.05 15.42
N MET A 108 -2.87 3.48 14.26
CA MET A 108 -1.51 3.04 13.90
C MET A 108 -0.62 4.16 13.36
N GLY A 109 -1.19 5.30 12.98
CA GLY A 109 -0.46 6.35 12.29
C GLY A 109 -1.35 7.45 11.70
N ASN A 110 -0.87 8.03 10.60
CA ASN A 110 -1.56 9.04 9.80
C ASN A 110 -1.86 8.42 8.43
N PRO A 111 -3.14 8.17 8.11
CA PRO A 111 -3.50 7.67 6.79
C PRO A 111 -3.19 8.74 5.73
N ILE A 112 -2.76 8.30 4.54
CA ILE A 112 -2.48 9.14 3.38
C ILE A 112 -3.22 8.63 2.15
N ALA A 113 -3.41 9.51 1.18
CA ALA A 113 -3.98 9.20 -0.12
C ALA A 113 -3.17 9.84 -1.24
N TRP A 114 -3.29 9.27 -2.44
CA TRP A 114 -2.68 9.78 -3.66
C TRP A 114 -3.77 10.27 -4.60
N GLU A 115 -3.71 11.53 -5.03
CA GLU A 115 -4.68 12.09 -5.98
C GLU A 115 -4.82 11.23 -7.25
N GLY A 116 -3.70 10.68 -7.72
CA GLY A 116 -3.65 9.83 -8.91
C GLY A 116 -4.14 8.39 -8.73
N GLN A 117 -4.53 7.95 -7.53
CA GLN A 117 -5.07 6.60 -7.28
C GLN A 117 -6.52 6.68 -6.79
N GLN A 118 -7.42 5.99 -7.49
CA GLN A 118 -8.85 5.87 -7.16
C GLN A 118 -9.51 7.20 -6.72
N ASP A 119 -9.27 8.27 -7.47
CA ASP A 119 -9.77 9.63 -7.21
C ASP A 119 -9.36 10.21 -5.83
N GLY A 120 -8.18 9.85 -5.31
CA GLY A 120 -7.68 10.38 -4.05
C GLY A 120 -8.40 9.83 -2.81
N ARG A 121 -9.09 8.70 -2.92
CA ARG A 121 -9.71 8.02 -1.78
C ARG A 121 -8.62 7.58 -0.79
N PHE A 122 -8.91 7.65 0.52
CA PHE A 122 -7.98 7.12 1.53
C PHE A 122 -8.09 5.60 1.72
N VAL A 123 -9.21 5.01 1.28
CA VAL A 123 -9.42 3.57 1.25
C VAL A 123 -9.65 3.15 -0.17
N HIS A 124 -8.78 2.30 -0.68
CA HIS A 124 -8.83 1.79 -2.04
C HIS A 124 -9.52 0.44 -2.09
N ASN A 125 -10.26 0.16 -3.15
CA ASN A 125 -10.85 -1.14 -3.42
C ASN A 125 -9.90 -1.96 -4.31
N ILE A 126 -9.59 -3.17 -3.88
CA ILE A 126 -8.84 -4.18 -4.62
C ILE A 126 -9.85 -5.26 -5.01
N VAL A 127 -10.29 -5.19 -6.25
CA VAL A 127 -11.30 -6.09 -6.84
C VAL A 127 -10.85 -6.51 -8.24
N PRO A 128 -10.99 -7.79 -8.62
CA PRO A 128 -10.80 -8.22 -9.99
C PRO A 128 -11.68 -7.40 -10.93
N SER A 129 -11.06 -6.67 -11.85
CA SER A 129 -11.81 -5.79 -12.76
C SER A 129 -11.78 -6.36 -14.18
N PRO A 130 -12.93 -6.54 -14.85
CA PRO A 130 -12.97 -7.06 -16.21
C PRO A 130 -12.12 -6.24 -17.18
N GLY A 131 -11.29 -6.92 -17.98
CA GLY A 131 -10.34 -6.30 -18.92
C GLY A 131 -8.96 -5.96 -18.34
N HIS A 132 -8.76 -6.13 -17.03
CA HIS A 132 -7.51 -5.85 -16.33
C HIS A 132 -6.81 -7.12 -15.80
N GLU A 133 -7.24 -8.31 -16.27
CA GLU A 133 -6.90 -9.61 -15.67
C GLU A 133 -5.39 -9.93 -15.67
N THR A 134 -4.62 -9.30 -16.56
CA THR A 134 -3.18 -9.54 -16.78
C THR A 134 -2.28 -8.39 -16.32
N GLU A 135 -2.83 -7.36 -15.70
CA GLU A 135 -2.06 -6.19 -15.25
C GLU A 135 -1.22 -6.49 -14.00
N GLN A 136 -0.27 -5.61 -13.66
CA GLN A 136 0.46 -5.64 -12.39
C GLN A 136 -0.15 -4.64 -11.39
N THR A 137 -1.47 -4.72 -11.21
CA THR A 137 -2.25 -3.85 -10.32
C THR A 137 -3.17 -4.69 -9.42
N GLY A 138 -3.80 -4.04 -8.43
CA GLY A 138 -4.83 -4.66 -7.58
C GLY A 138 -6.10 -5.10 -8.33
N ALA A 139 -6.23 -4.78 -9.62
CA ALA A 139 -7.34 -5.21 -10.47
C ALA A 139 -7.10 -6.55 -11.18
N SER A 140 -5.87 -7.07 -11.14
CA SER A 140 -5.47 -8.29 -11.84
C SER A 140 -6.07 -9.56 -11.24
N SER A 141 -6.12 -10.64 -12.05
CA SER A 141 -6.73 -11.90 -11.61
C SER A 141 -6.12 -13.19 -12.19
N THR A 142 -5.56 -13.16 -13.40
CA THR A 142 -5.04 -14.39 -14.05
C THR A 142 -3.54 -14.52 -13.97
N VAL A 143 -2.85 -13.49 -13.49
CA VAL A 143 -1.41 -13.42 -13.34
C VAL A 143 -1.02 -13.24 -11.88
N LEU A 144 0.22 -13.60 -11.57
CA LEU A 144 0.79 -13.26 -10.27
C LEU A 144 1.02 -11.74 -10.22
N LEU A 145 0.44 -11.08 -9.21
CA LEU A 145 0.88 -9.76 -8.82
C LEU A 145 2.26 -9.90 -8.16
N SER A 146 3.30 -9.41 -8.83
CA SER A 146 4.67 -9.57 -8.36
C SER A 146 4.86 -8.89 -7.00
N PRO A 147 5.52 -9.53 -6.01
CA PRO A 147 5.81 -8.88 -4.74
C PRO A 147 6.61 -7.60 -4.95
N HIS A 148 6.13 -6.50 -4.38
CA HIS A 148 6.72 -5.18 -4.48
C HIS A 148 6.55 -4.41 -3.16
N THR A 149 7.28 -3.31 -3.03
CA THR A 149 7.05 -2.29 -2.01
C THR A 149 5.98 -1.34 -2.53
N GLU A 150 4.93 -1.07 -1.75
CA GLU A 150 3.88 -0.13 -2.16
C GLU A 150 4.47 1.24 -2.53
N ASP A 151 4.04 1.80 -3.66
CA ASP A 151 4.50 3.07 -4.22
C ASP A 151 6.03 3.20 -4.22
N ALA A 152 6.73 2.12 -4.57
CA ALA A 152 8.18 2.01 -4.48
C ALA A 152 8.92 3.12 -5.23
N PHE A 153 8.33 3.80 -6.20
CA PHE A 153 8.95 4.93 -6.91
C PHE A 153 8.93 6.23 -6.09
N HIS A 154 8.00 6.41 -5.15
CA HIS A 154 7.77 7.68 -4.48
C HIS A 154 8.63 7.84 -3.19
N PRO A 155 9.28 9.00 -2.96
CA PRO A 155 10.07 9.25 -1.75
C PRO A 155 9.19 9.33 -0.48
N GLY A 156 7.96 9.81 -0.62
CA GLY A 156 6.95 9.87 0.44
C GLY A 156 6.01 8.66 0.47
N ARG A 157 6.46 7.47 0.04
CA ARG A 157 5.65 6.24 0.10
C ARG A 157 5.27 5.88 1.54
N ALA A 158 4.22 5.07 1.67
CA ALA A 158 3.75 4.57 2.95
C ALA A 158 4.83 3.81 3.73
N HIS A 159 4.74 3.85 5.05
CA HIS A 159 5.57 3.01 5.92
C HIS A 159 4.86 1.71 6.30
N LEU A 160 3.52 1.75 6.31
CA LEU A 160 2.65 0.64 6.55
C LEU A 160 1.56 0.63 5.47
N LEU A 161 1.35 -0.51 4.85
CA LEU A 161 0.18 -0.82 4.03
C LEU A 161 -0.74 -1.69 4.87
N MET A 162 -1.99 -1.28 5.02
CA MET A 162 -3.02 -2.07 5.69
C MET A 162 -3.95 -2.68 4.63
N LEU A 163 -4.20 -3.99 4.73
CA LEU A 163 -5.15 -4.71 3.88
C LEU A 163 -6.29 -5.27 4.74
N GLY A 164 -7.52 -4.89 4.43
CA GLY A 164 -8.74 -5.43 5.01
C GLY A 164 -9.38 -6.44 4.06
N CYS A 165 -9.46 -7.71 4.45
CA CYS A 165 -10.17 -8.72 3.66
C CYS A 165 -11.66 -8.50 3.80
N MET A 166 -12.38 -8.17 2.72
CA MET A 166 -13.85 -8.15 2.73
C MET A 166 -14.40 -9.57 2.52
N ARG A 167 -13.85 -10.27 1.52
CA ARG A 167 -14.19 -11.67 1.20
C ARG A 167 -13.09 -12.34 0.41
N ASN A 168 -12.96 -13.64 0.62
CA ASN A 168 -11.95 -14.49 -0.04
C ASN A 168 -12.41 -15.95 -0.03
N HIS A 169 -13.48 -16.26 -0.77
CA HIS A 169 -14.11 -17.59 -0.76
C HIS A 169 -13.20 -18.71 -1.26
N ASP A 170 -12.18 -18.37 -2.05
CA ASP A 170 -11.25 -19.31 -2.68
C ASP A 170 -9.90 -19.43 -1.96
N ASP A 171 -9.77 -18.85 -0.75
CA ASP A 171 -8.55 -18.87 0.07
C ASP A 171 -7.30 -18.38 -0.70
N ILE A 172 -7.46 -17.30 -1.48
CA ILE A 172 -6.36 -16.76 -2.27
C ILE A 172 -5.38 -16.01 -1.36
N ALA A 173 -4.11 -16.37 -1.47
CA ALA A 173 -3.08 -15.91 -0.57
C ALA A 173 -2.50 -14.55 -1.01
N THR A 174 -2.39 -13.62 -0.06
CA THR A 174 -1.45 -12.49 -0.17
C THR A 174 -0.03 -13.00 0.05
N THR A 175 0.87 -12.75 -0.88
CA THR A 175 2.29 -13.13 -0.73
C THR A 175 3.07 -12.00 -0.06
N ALA A 176 3.87 -12.33 0.96
CA ALA A 176 4.77 -11.40 1.60
C ALA A 176 6.15 -12.04 1.85
N ALA A 177 7.20 -11.22 1.84
CA ALA A 177 8.56 -11.64 2.10
C ALA A 177 9.31 -10.53 2.84
N SER A 178 10.17 -10.92 3.78
CA SER A 178 11.01 -9.99 4.54
C SER A 178 12.48 -10.15 4.17
N VAL A 179 13.14 -9.02 3.93
CA VAL A 179 14.59 -8.97 3.74
C VAL A 179 15.34 -9.47 4.99
N ARG A 180 14.76 -9.29 6.19
CA ARG A 180 15.34 -9.75 7.47
C ARG A 180 15.42 -11.28 7.57
N LYS A 181 14.57 -11.99 6.82
CA LYS A 181 14.56 -13.45 6.73
C LYS A 181 15.30 -14.01 5.51
N THR A 182 15.98 -13.15 4.75
CA THR A 182 16.73 -13.52 3.56
C THR A 182 18.22 -13.68 3.88
N ARG A 183 18.88 -14.66 3.25
CA ARG A 183 20.34 -14.83 3.33
C ARG A 183 21.01 -14.05 2.20
N LEU A 184 21.63 -12.92 2.53
CA LEU A 184 22.39 -12.10 1.59
C LEU A 184 23.87 -12.19 1.91
N SER A 185 24.71 -12.37 0.88
CA SER A 185 26.16 -12.25 1.07
C SER A 185 26.53 -10.78 1.31
N GLU A 186 27.68 -10.52 1.95
CA GLU A 186 28.18 -9.15 2.10
C GLU A 186 28.36 -8.45 0.74
N ARG A 187 28.68 -9.22 -0.31
CA ARG A 187 28.79 -8.72 -1.67
C ARG A 187 27.43 -8.24 -2.19
N ASP A 188 26.37 -8.99 -1.95
CA ASP A 188 25.01 -8.63 -2.38
C ASP A 188 24.53 -7.40 -1.62
N VAL A 189 24.74 -7.36 -0.30
CA VAL A 189 24.42 -6.19 0.52
C VAL A 189 25.13 -4.94 -0.02
N ARG A 190 26.45 -4.99 -0.22
CA ARG A 190 27.21 -3.87 -0.81
C ARG A 190 26.72 -3.47 -2.19
N THR A 191 26.20 -4.42 -2.96
CA THR A 191 25.69 -4.16 -4.32
C THR A 191 24.35 -3.44 -4.25
N LEU A 192 23.44 -3.95 -3.43
CA LEU A 192 22.05 -3.49 -3.31
C LEU A 192 21.90 -2.20 -2.51
N THR A 193 22.91 -1.82 -1.72
CA THR A 193 22.97 -0.49 -1.06
C THR A 193 23.41 0.64 -1.99
N ARG A 194 23.80 0.34 -3.24
CA ARG A 194 24.16 1.37 -4.22
C ARG A 194 22.93 1.87 -4.98
N PRO A 195 22.75 3.18 -5.17
CA PRO A 195 21.67 3.74 -5.98
C PRO A 195 22.03 3.66 -7.47
N VAL A 196 21.79 2.50 -8.10
CA VAL A 196 22.21 2.26 -9.50
C VAL A 196 21.05 2.40 -10.49
N LEU A 197 19.84 2.01 -10.08
CA LEU A 197 18.65 1.98 -10.92
C LEU A 197 17.51 2.78 -10.30
N PRO A 198 16.69 3.48 -11.11
CA PRO A 198 15.44 4.07 -10.64
C PRO A 198 14.37 3.00 -10.46
N ILE A 199 13.32 3.35 -9.73
CA ILE A 199 12.04 2.63 -9.77
C ILE A 199 11.05 3.55 -10.46
N LEU A 200 10.39 3.06 -11.52
CA LEU A 200 9.43 3.84 -12.29
C LEU A 200 8.04 3.79 -11.64
N PRO A 201 7.18 4.80 -11.86
CA PRO A 201 5.78 4.73 -11.46
C PRO A 201 5.09 3.52 -12.09
N ASP A 202 4.18 2.90 -11.34
CA ASP A 202 3.36 1.79 -11.83
C ASP A 202 2.23 2.26 -12.76
N ASP A 203 1.54 1.30 -13.39
CA ASP A 203 0.45 1.58 -14.33
C ASP A 203 -0.82 2.10 -13.65
N ALA A 204 -0.93 2.08 -12.31
CA ALA A 204 -2.04 2.69 -11.60
C ALA A 204 -1.97 4.23 -11.64
N TYR A 205 -0.81 4.82 -11.95
CA TYR A 205 -0.62 6.26 -12.11
C TYR A 205 -0.65 6.67 -13.60
N ALA A 206 -1.85 6.77 -14.19
CA ALA A 206 -2.02 7.14 -15.60
C ALA A 206 -1.31 8.45 -16.00
N GLU A 207 -1.25 9.42 -15.08
CA GLU A 207 -0.64 10.74 -15.31
C GLU A 207 0.89 10.73 -15.18
N ALA A 208 1.45 9.77 -14.43
CA ALA A 208 2.89 9.66 -14.23
C ALA A 208 3.63 9.17 -15.48
N GLN A 209 2.91 8.58 -16.44
CA GLN A 209 3.47 8.22 -17.76
C GLN A 209 3.88 9.44 -18.61
N GLY A 210 3.48 10.65 -18.22
CA GLY A 210 3.85 11.91 -18.88
C GLY A 210 5.11 12.60 -18.34
N TYR A 211 5.69 12.12 -17.23
CA TYR A 211 6.87 12.78 -16.64
C TYR A 211 8.13 12.53 -17.49
N ALA A 212 8.74 13.63 -17.97
CA ALA A 212 9.87 13.60 -18.90
C ALA A 212 11.22 13.33 -18.23
N GLU A 213 11.33 13.50 -16.91
CA GLU A 213 12.57 13.28 -16.17
C GLU A 213 12.65 11.85 -15.60
N GLU A 214 13.79 11.21 -15.84
CA GLU A 214 14.06 9.88 -15.28
C GLU A 214 14.17 10.01 -13.75
N PRO A 215 13.45 9.18 -12.95
CA PRO A 215 13.55 9.23 -11.50
C PRO A 215 15.02 9.05 -11.05
N PRO A 216 15.43 9.64 -9.93
CA PRO A 216 16.77 9.40 -9.40
C PRO A 216 16.92 7.91 -9.06
N PRO A 217 18.10 7.31 -9.31
CA PRO A 217 18.41 5.98 -8.81
C PRO A 217 18.26 5.87 -7.30
N VAL A 218 17.76 4.73 -6.84
CA VAL A 218 17.54 4.46 -5.41
C VAL A 218 18.22 3.15 -5.00
N PRO A 219 18.73 3.05 -3.77
CA PRO A 219 19.25 1.78 -3.28
C PRO A 219 18.09 0.83 -3.00
N ALA A 220 18.25 -0.45 -3.33
CA ALA A 220 17.26 -1.47 -3.00
C ALA A 220 17.30 -1.79 -1.51
N LEU A 221 18.49 -1.74 -0.89
CA LEU A 221 18.68 -1.96 0.54
C LEU A 221 19.17 -0.70 1.24
N PHE A 222 18.60 -0.41 2.40
CA PHE A 222 19.02 0.71 3.25
C PHE A 222 18.91 0.32 4.71
N ALA A 223 19.70 0.99 5.57
CA ALA A 223 19.64 0.78 7.00
C ALA A 223 18.51 1.62 7.61
N SER A 224 17.81 1.04 8.58
CA SER A 224 16.90 1.70 9.50
C SER A 224 17.30 1.39 10.94
N GLU A 225 16.63 2.02 11.91
CA GLU A 225 16.86 1.77 13.34
C GLU A 225 16.68 0.27 13.70
N ASP A 226 15.70 -0.40 13.07
CA ASP A 226 15.38 -1.81 13.30
C ASP A 226 16.13 -2.77 12.34
N GLY A 227 17.25 -2.34 11.78
CA GLY A 227 18.07 -3.13 10.85
C GLY A 227 17.81 -2.81 9.38
N ILE A 228 18.14 -3.76 8.50
CA ILE A 228 18.06 -3.55 7.04
C ILE A 228 16.61 -3.58 6.56
N THR A 229 16.30 -2.72 5.60
CA THR A 229 14.99 -2.62 4.96
C THR A 229 15.13 -2.57 3.44
N LEU A 230 14.02 -2.75 2.74
CA LEU A 230 13.93 -3.03 1.31
C LEU A 230 13.05 -1.97 0.62
N ARG A 231 13.48 -1.55 -0.56
CA ARG A 231 12.69 -0.79 -1.52
C ARG A 231 12.86 -1.47 -2.87
N PHE A 232 11.83 -2.21 -3.27
CA PHE A 232 11.95 -3.17 -4.37
C PHE A 232 10.65 -3.25 -5.16
N ASP A 233 10.77 -3.14 -6.47
CA ASP A 233 9.67 -3.36 -7.41
C ASP A 233 10.25 -3.94 -8.72
N PRO A 234 10.16 -5.26 -8.94
CA PRO A 234 10.77 -5.88 -10.10
C PRO A 234 9.99 -5.62 -11.40
N ALA A 235 8.72 -5.23 -11.33
CA ALA A 235 7.91 -4.95 -12.50
C ALA A 235 8.30 -3.58 -13.10
N TYR A 236 8.62 -2.61 -12.24
CA TYR A 236 8.92 -1.23 -12.65
C TYR A 236 10.37 -0.79 -12.40
N THR A 237 11.27 -1.70 -11.99
CA THR A 237 12.73 -1.46 -11.98
C THR A 237 13.36 -1.97 -13.28
N PRO A 238 13.94 -1.11 -14.13
CA PRO A 238 14.59 -1.56 -15.37
C PRO A 238 15.86 -2.36 -15.07
N SER A 239 16.17 -3.36 -15.88
CA SER A 239 17.37 -4.21 -15.71
C SER A 239 18.70 -3.47 -15.98
N THR A 240 18.64 -2.36 -16.70
CA THR A 240 19.78 -1.50 -17.03
C THR A 240 19.35 -0.05 -17.04
N ARG A 241 20.24 0.86 -16.64
CA ARG A 241 19.98 2.29 -16.73
C ARG A 241 19.80 2.69 -18.20
N ARG A 242 18.84 3.56 -18.50
CA ARG A 242 18.76 4.18 -19.83
C ARG A 242 19.99 5.06 -20.01
N THR A 243 20.85 4.70 -20.96
CA THR A 243 21.81 5.66 -21.51
C THR A 243 21.06 6.53 -22.50
N THR A 244 20.66 7.73 -22.09
CA THR A 244 20.21 8.74 -23.05
C THR A 244 21.38 9.03 -23.98
N PRO A 245 21.29 8.78 -25.31
CA PRO A 245 22.38 9.12 -26.21
C PRO A 245 22.60 10.62 -26.14
N THR A 246 23.82 11.05 -25.84
CA THR A 246 24.23 12.45 -25.91
C THR A 246 24.20 12.89 -27.37
N GLY A 247 23.07 13.47 -27.79
CA GLY A 247 22.92 14.15 -29.08
C GLY A 247 22.11 13.38 -30.12
N ALA A 248 20.79 13.60 -30.14
CA ALA A 248 20.00 13.64 -31.38
C ALA A 248 18.63 14.31 -31.10
N ARG A 249 18.53 15.61 -31.42
CA ARG A 249 17.24 16.19 -31.80
C ARG A 249 16.93 15.66 -33.20
N THR A 250 15.91 14.82 -33.36
CA THR A 250 15.02 14.77 -34.53
C THR A 250 13.83 13.87 -34.18
N GLY A 251 12.64 14.29 -34.63
CA GLY A 251 11.36 13.69 -34.25
C GLY A 251 11.05 12.37 -34.97
N GLY A 252 9.89 11.80 -34.61
CA GLY A 252 9.23 10.74 -35.36
C GLY A 252 9.01 9.47 -34.57
N SER A 253 7.73 9.25 -34.22
CA SER A 253 7.00 7.98 -34.12
C SER A 253 7.75 6.70 -33.73
N GLY A 254 7.31 6.08 -32.62
CA GLY A 254 7.63 4.69 -32.33
C GLY A 254 7.07 4.23 -30.99
N LYS A 255 5.74 4.11 -30.88
CA LYS A 255 5.16 3.26 -29.83
C LYS A 255 5.43 1.82 -30.22
N ASN A 256 6.42 1.19 -29.58
CA ASN A 256 6.48 -0.25 -29.36
C ASN A 256 7.52 -0.53 -28.28
N TRP A 257 7.05 -1.03 -27.14
CA TRP A 257 7.85 -1.46 -26.00
C TRP A 257 8.01 -2.98 -26.08
N PRO A 258 9.17 -3.55 -26.46
CA PRO A 258 9.35 -4.99 -26.45
C PRO A 258 9.84 -5.40 -25.05
N VAL A 259 8.91 -5.62 -24.12
CA VAL A 259 9.19 -6.45 -22.94
C VAL A 259 9.03 -7.90 -23.35
N SER A 260 10.14 -8.53 -23.74
CA SER A 260 10.21 -9.99 -23.67
C SER A 260 10.51 -10.38 -22.22
N PRO A 261 9.62 -11.13 -21.54
CA PRO A 261 9.90 -11.60 -20.19
C PRO A 261 11.03 -12.62 -20.25
N SER A 262 12.19 -12.28 -19.68
CA SER A 262 13.26 -13.25 -19.45
C SER A 262 12.81 -14.20 -18.34
N ARG A 263 12.38 -15.42 -18.74
CA ARG A 263 12.19 -16.65 -17.94
C ARG A 263 12.08 -16.43 -16.42
N SER A 264 10.87 -16.14 -15.95
CA SER A 264 10.44 -16.34 -14.57
C SER A 264 10.13 -17.83 -14.35
N ALA A 265 10.60 -18.40 -13.24
CA ALA A 265 10.21 -19.75 -12.83
C ALA A 265 8.71 -19.73 -12.51
N SER A 266 7.93 -20.50 -13.27
CA SER A 266 6.48 -20.62 -13.12
C SER A 266 6.13 -21.20 -11.75
N LEU A 267 5.79 -20.34 -10.79
CA LEU A 267 5.01 -20.78 -9.62
C LEU A 267 3.56 -20.94 -10.06
N PRO A 268 2.82 -21.96 -9.57
CA PRO A 268 1.41 -22.10 -9.91
C PRO A 268 0.64 -20.88 -9.40
N VAL A 269 0.18 -20.04 -10.32
CA VAL A 269 -0.77 -18.96 -10.04
C VAL A 269 -2.13 -19.62 -9.89
N ARG A 270 -2.76 -19.48 -8.71
CA ARG A 270 -4.19 -19.75 -8.59
C ARG A 270 -4.91 -18.49 -9.05
N SER A 271 -5.69 -18.58 -10.11
CA SER A 271 -6.60 -17.51 -10.52
C SER A 271 -7.64 -17.31 -9.42
N TRP A 272 -7.73 -16.10 -8.89
CA TRP A 272 -8.82 -15.61 -8.02
C TRP A 272 -10.10 -15.45 -8.85
N SER A 273 -11.24 -15.83 -8.29
CA SER A 273 -12.56 -15.60 -8.89
C SER A 273 -12.95 -14.12 -8.87
N SER A 274 -13.97 -13.75 -9.64
CA SER A 274 -14.56 -12.39 -9.69
C SER A 274 -15.17 -11.92 -8.36
N THR A 275 -15.10 -12.72 -7.30
CA THR A 275 -15.73 -12.42 -6.00
C THR A 275 -14.72 -12.13 -4.89
N THR A 276 -13.41 -12.11 -5.13
CA THR A 276 -12.43 -11.70 -4.10
C THR A 276 -12.42 -10.19 -3.94
N THR A 277 -12.42 -9.67 -2.70
CA THR A 277 -12.43 -8.21 -2.45
C THR A 277 -11.61 -7.87 -1.23
N TRP A 278 -10.73 -6.89 -1.38
CA TRP A 278 -9.97 -6.28 -0.30
C TRP A 278 -10.12 -4.77 -0.33
N SER A 279 -9.96 -4.14 0.83
CA SER A 279 -9.74 -2.71 0.95
C SER A 279 -8.30 -2.45 1.40
N SER A 280 -7.67 -1.37 0.94
CA SER A 280 -6.33 -0.99 1.41
C SER A 280 -6.23 0.48 1.83
N THR A 281 -5.31 0.77 2.75
CA THR A 281 -4.96 2.15 3.12
C THR A 281 -3.48 2.27 3.47
N ALA A 282 -2.89 3.40 3.09
CA ALA A 282 -1.48 3.73 3.27
C ALA A 282 -1.30 4.58 4.54
N VAL A 283 -0.30 4.26 5.36
CA VAL A 283 -0.12 4.88 6.68
C VAL A 283 1.32 5.34 6.92
N PHE A 284 1.47 6.56 7.45
CA PHE A 284 2.71 7.05 8.07
C PHE A 284 2.66 6.83 9.58
N PRO A 285 3.74 6.39 10.26
CA PRO A 285 3.73 6.29 11.72
C PRO A 285 3.52 7.66 12.37
N SER A 286 2.80 7.69 13.50
CA SER A 286 2.71 8.89 14.33
C SER A 286 4.08 9.22 14.90
N ARG A 287 4.59 10.43 14.66
CA ARG A 287 5.82 10.89 15.34
C ARG A 287 5.54 11.09 16.83
N PRO A 288 6.40 10.63 17.75
CA PRO A 288 6.35 11.13 19.12
C PRO A 288 6.59 12.65 19.11
N ALA A 289 5.90 13.38 19.98
CA ALA A 289 6.07 14.83 20.11
C ALA A 289 7.48 15.15 20.65
N THR A 290 8.47 15.24 19.77
CA THR A 290 9.81 15.75 20.10
C THR A 290 9.82 17.26 19.97
N THR A 291 10.09 17.95 21.08
CA THR A 291 10.48 19.36 21.09
C THR A 291 11.69 19.56 20.16
N ALA A 292 11.51 20.30 19.07
CA ALA A 292 12.56 20.56 18.11
C ALA A 292 13.64 21.50 18.72
N PRO A 293 14.94 21.22 18.53
CA PRO A 293 15.97 22.24 18.68
C PRO A 293 15.96 23.16 17.45
N THR A 294 15.99 24.46 17.70
CA THR A 294 16.10 25.50 16.68
C THR A 294 17.48 25.50 16.03
N GLY A 295 17.55 25.38 14.70
CA GLY A 295 18.68 25.88 13.91
C GLY A 295 19.24 24.90 12.88
N GLY A 296 19.10 25.24 11.60
CA GLY A 296 19.77 24.56 10.48
C GLY A 296 19.03 24.74 9.17
N SER A 297 19.35 25.79 8.43
CA SER A 297 18.82 26.03 7.07
C SER A 297 19.41 25.02 6.09
N SER A 298 18.56 24.16 5.53
CA SER A 298 18.82 23.41 4.30
C SER A 298 17.62 23.56 3.39
N ALA A 299 17.83 24.07 2.18
CA ALA A 299 16.79 24.26 1.17
C ALA A 299 16.08 22.93 0.85
N PRO A 300 14.75 22.92 0.65
CA PRO A 300 14.01 21.72 0.32
C PRO A 300 14.34 21.25 -1.11
N PRO A 301 14.45 19.93 -1.37
CA PRO A 301 14.44 19.44 -2.74
C PRO A 301 13.08 19.76 -3.39
N SER A 302 13.12 20.07 -4.69
CA SER A 302 11.97 20.36 -5.53
C SER A 302 10.83 19.35 -5.33
N ALA A 303 9.63 19.88 -5.10
CA ALA A 303 8.44 19.12 -4.76
C ALA A 303 8.00 18.16 -5.89
N PHE A 304 7.83 16.88 -5.55
CA PHE A 304 6.89 16.01 -6.24
C PHE A 304 5.48 16.36 -5.74
N PRO A 305 4.51 16.69 -6.61
CA PRO A 305 3.12 16.84 -6.22
C PRO A 305 2.49 15.45 -5.99
N GLY A 306 1.61 15.31 -5.00
CA GLY A 306 0.68 14.16 -4.96
C GLY A 306 0.36 13.53 -3.60
N ALA A 307 1.14 13.78 -2.54
CA ALA A 307 0.82 13.30 -1.19
C ALA A 307 0.08 14.38 -0.39
N ALA A 308 -1.21 14.20 -0.15
CA ALA A 308 -1.95 15.04 0.79
C ALA A 308 -2.03 14.32 2.16
N PRO A 309 -1.45 14.87 3.24
CA PRO A 309 -1.73 14.37 4.58
C PRO A 309 -3.20 14.66 4.94
N ALA A 310 -3.84 13.76 5.69
CA ALA A 310 -5.08 14.12 6.37
C ALA A 310 -4.84 15.33 7.29
N PRO A 311 -5.74 16.34 7.30
CA PRO A 311 -5.61 17.52 8.15
C PRO A 311 -5.72 17.22 9.64
#